data_AF-A0AAV1KVJ1-F1
#
_entry.id   AF-A0AAV1KVJ1-F1
#
_cell.length_a   1.000
_cell.length_b   1.000
_cell.length_c   1.000
_cell.angle_alpha   90.00
_cell.angle_beta   90.00
_cell.angle_gamma   90.00
#
_symmetry.space_group_name_H-M   'P 1'
#
loop_
_entity.id
_entity.type
_entity.pdbx_description
1 polymer ?
#
loop_
_entity_poly.entity_id
_entity_poly.type
_entity_poly.pdbx_seq_one_letter_code
_entity_poly.pdbx_strand_id
1 'polypeptide(L)'
;MERMCERELRGSALMNLPLHDKQHAYSLGKSTESALHQVITKIEEAIQNIEICLGSFIDIEGAFDRTNFSSIKCALSRHKVEPALIDWIVNMLSTRIIKIVGESQPIQIKKGWGSLPSPVEYGH
;
A
#
# COMPACT_ATOMS: atom_id res chain seq x y z
N MET A 1 -10.50 -15.06 -1.19
CA MET A 1 -9.14 -15.21 -1.76
C MET A 1 -8.18 -14.21 -1.13
N GLU A 2 -8.43 -12.90 -1.19
CA GLU A 2 -7.55 -11.87 -0.60
C GLU A 2 -7.21 -12.10 0.88
N ARG A 3 -8.21 -12.39 1.75
CA ARG A 3 -7.97 -12.74 3.16
C ARG A 3 -7.13 -14.00 3.38
N MET A 4 -7.20 -14.96 2.45
CA MET A 4 -6.36 -16.17 2.52
C MET A 4 -4.93 -15.82 2.17
N CYS A 5 -4.71 -15.07 1.08
CA CYS A 5 -3.38 -14.59 0.73
C CYS A 5 -2.76 -13.74 1.84
N GLU A 6 -3.54 -12.85 2.47
CA GLU A 6 -3.07 -12.05 3.60
C GLU A 6 -2.66 -12.93 4.79
N ARG A 7 -3.48 -13.94 5.14
CA ARG A 7 -3.17 -14.86 6.23
C ARG A 7 -1.90 -15.65 5.96
N GLU A 8 -1.74 -16.17 4.74
CA GLU A 8 -0.54 -16.92 4.37
C GLU A 8 0.70 -16.01 4.36
N LEU A 9 0.60 -14.77 3.87
CA LEU A 9 1.69 -13.79 3.94
C LEU A 9 2.10 -13.48 5.38
N ARG A 10 1.13 -13.25 6.28
CA ARG A 10 1.39 -12.97 7.69
C ARG A 10 1.93 -14.19 8.43
N GLY A 11 1.44 -15.39 8.13
CA GLY A 11 1.82 -16.64 8.78
C GLY A 11 3.15 -17.22 8.30
N SER A 12 3.62 -16.87 7.10
CA SER A 12 4.85 -17.42 6.51
C SER A 12 5.91 -16.33 6.25
N ALA A 13 5.73 -15.53 5.22
CA ALA A 13 6.73 -14.60 4.71
C ALA A 13 7.10 -13.52 5.73
N LEU A 14 6.10 -12.93 6.39
CA LEU A 14 6.31 -11.85 7.37
C LEU A 14 6.73 -12.35 8.76
N MET A 15 6.55 -13.65 9.06
CA MET A 15 7.16 -14.29 10.24
C MET A 15 8.67 -14.43 10.06
N ASN A 16 9.12 -14.80 8.85
CA ASN A 16 10.53 -15.02 8.54
C ASN A 16 11.29 -13.73 8.19
N LEU A 17 10.63 -12.80 7.48
CA LEU A 17 11.17 -11.51 7.08
C LEU A 17 10.14 -10.40 7.41
N PRO A 18 10.16 -9.89 8.65
CA PRO A 18 9.17 -8.92 9.12
C PRO A 18 9.29 -7.57 8.40
N LEU A 19 8.19 -6.82 8.43
CA LEU A 19 8.19 -5.41 8.02
C LEU A 19 9.00 -4.57 9.01
N HIS A 20 9.46 -3.41 8.54
CA HIS A 20 10.23 -2.49 9.38
C HIS A 20 9.44 -2.05 10.63
N ASP A 21 10.12 -1.91 11.77
CA ASP A 21 9.47 -1.61 13.07
C ASP A 21 8.71 -0.28 13.11
N LYS A 22 9.08 0.66 12.24
CA LYS A 22 8.38 1.95 12.09
C LYS A 22 7.27 1.93 11.03
N GLN A 23 6.93 0.76 10.48
CA GLN A 23 5.74 0.59 9.66
C GLN A 23 4.53 0.47 10.58
N HIS A 24 3.73 1.53 10.67
CA HIS A 24 2.52 1.55 11.50
C HIS A 24 1.26 1.19 10.71
N ALA A 25 1.22 1.52 9.42
CA ALA A 25 0.08 1.18 8.56
C ALA A 25 -0.04 -0.34 8.38
N TYR A 26 -1.28 -0.84 8.46
CA TYR A 26 -1.67 -2.24 8.24
C TYR A 26 -0.89 -3.29 9.07
N SER A 27 -0.28 -2.85 10.17
CA SER A 27 0.49 -3.69 11.08
C SER A 27 -0.31 -4.01 12.34
N LEU A 28 -0.23 -5.26 12.82
CA LEU A 28 -0.95 -5.68 14.02
C LEU A 28 -0.39 -4.94 15.24
N GLY A 29 -1.29 -4.42 16.09
CA GLY A 29 -0.90 -3.72 17.32
C GLY A 29 -0.32 -2.31 17.11
N LYS A 30 -0.33 -1.77 15.88
CA LYS A 30 0.08 -0.40 15.59
C LYS A 30 -1.07 0.39 15.00
N SER A 31 -1.24 1.63 15.47
CA SER A 31 -2.24 2.58 15.01
C SER A 31 -1.59 3.87 14.52
N THR A 32 -2.40 4.76 13.94
CA THR A 32 -1.98 6.13 13.63
C THR A 32 -1.51 6.88 14.88
N GLU A 33 -2.11 6.62 16.04
CA GLU A 33 -1.70 7.20 17.31
C GLU A 33 -0.30 6.75 17.71
N SER A 34 0.01 5.46 17.54
CA SER A 34 1.37 4.96 17.83
C SER A 34 2.43 5.59 16.92
N ALA A 35 2.07 5.91 15.67
CA ALA A 35 2.97 6.61 14.74
C ALA A 35 3.17 8.06 15.14
N LEU A 36 2.09 8.76 15.50
CA LEU A 36 2.13 10.15 15.94
C LEU A 36 2.92 10.28 17.24
N HIS A 37 2.73 9.36 18.18
CA HIS A 37 3.46 9.34 19.44
C HIS A 37 4.98 9.26 19.21
N GLN A 38 5.45 8.39 18.28
CA GLN A 38 6.88 8.33 17.95
C GLN A 38 7.45 9.63 17.38
N VAL A 39 6.65 10.37 16.60
CA VAL A 39 7.08 11.67 16.07
C VAL A 39 7.19 12.69 17.20
N ILE A 40 6.20 12.73 18.09
CA ILE A 40 6.17 13.64 19.25
C ILE A 40 7.35 13.35 20.18
N THR A 41 7.61 12.10 20.52
CA THR A 41 8.73 11.72 21.40
C THR A 41 10.07 12.24 20.87
N LYS A 42 10.33 12.16 19.56
CA LYS A 42 11.57 12.70 18.97
C LYS A 42 11.66 14.22 19.07
N ILE A 43 10.53 14.92 18.94
CA ILE A 43 10.48 16.38 19.07
C ILE A 43 10.75 16.75 20.53
N GLU A 44 10.14 16.04 21.48
CA GLU A 44 10.35 16.25 22.92
C GLU A 44 11.81 16.00 23.33
N GLU A 45 12.43 14.92 22.84
CA GLU A 45 13.84 14.61 23.08
C GLU A 45 14.77 15.72 22.55
N ALA A 46 14.53 16.22 21.33
CA ALA A 46 15.33 17.30 20.75
C ALA A 46 15.18 18.61 21.54
N ILE A 47 13.96 18.92 22.03
CA ILE A 47 13.73 20.09 22.89
C ILE A 47 14.48 19.94 24.22
N GLN A 48 14.43 18.75 24.84
CA GLN A 48 15.12 18.47 26.10
C GLN A 48 16.63 18.59 25.97
N ASN A 49 17.19 18.17 24.83
CA ASN A 49 18.63 18.20 24.57
C ASN A 49 19.13 19.53 23.96
N ILE A 50 18.23 20.50 23.73
CA ILE A 50 18.54 21.79 23.08
C ILE A 50 19.14 21.57 21.66
N GLU A 51 18.61 20.58 20.96
CA GLU A 51 18.99 20.21 19.60
C GLU A 51 17.98 20.72 18.56
N ILE A 52 18.42 20.84 17.31
CA ILE A 52 17.55 21.21 16.20
C ILE A 52 16.88 19.95 15.64
N CYS A 53 15.55 19.87 15.71
CA CYS A 53 14.76 18.82 15.07
C CYS A 53 14.30 19.25 13.67
N LEU A 54 14.67 18.48 12.64
CA LEU A 54 14.19 18.66 11.26
C LEU A 54 13.24 17.51 10.88
N GLY A 55 12.00 17.84 10.54
CA GLY A 55 11.02 16.90 10.01
C GLY A 55 10.83 17.05 8.51
N SER A 56 10.85 15.94 7.77
CA SER A 56 10.50 15.88 6.34
C SER A 56 9.29 14.98 6.15
N PHE A 57 8.22 15.54 5.59
CA PHE A 57 7.00 14.80 5.26
C PHE A 57 6.94 14.60 3.75
N ILE A 58 6.82 13.35 3.30
CA ILE A 58 6.73 12.98 1.89
C ILE A 58 5.38 12.35 1.67
N ASP A 59 4.60 12.90 0.74
CA ASP A 59 3.37 12.30 0.26
C ASP A 59 3.57 11.83 -1.18
N ILE A 60 3.13 10.59 -1.48
CA ILE A 60 3.33 9.97 -2.79
C ILE A 60 1.97 9.91 -3.51
N GLU A 61 1.78 10.81 -4.46
CA GLU A 61 0.57 10.84 -5.28
C GLU A 61 0.41 9.54 -6.08
N GLY A 62 -0.72 8.86 -5.90
CA GLY A 62 -1.02 7.62 -6.62
C GLY A 62 -0.09 6.46 -6.25
N ALA A 63 0.33 6.35 -4.98
CA ALA A 63 1.18 5.28 -4.49
C ALA A 63 0.70 3.88 -4.90
N PHE A 64 -0.60 3.65 -4.96
CA PHE A 64 -1.15 2.36 -5.41
C PHE A 64 -1.26 2.25 -6.94
N ASP A 65 -1.61 3.33 -7.65
CA ASP A 65 -1.88 3.30 -9.09
C ASP A 65 -0.61 3.31 -9.94
N ARG A 66 0.47 3.90 -9.41
CA ARG A 66 1.77 3.99 -10.09
C ARG A 66 2.71 2.83 -9.72
N THR A 67 2.29 1.94 -8.82
CA THR A 67 3.10 0.78 -8.45
C THR A 67 3.07 -0.28 -9.56
N ASN A 68 4.22 -0.53 -10.17
CA ASN A 68 4.33 -1.50 -11.26
C ASN A 68 4.21 -2.95 -10.73
N PHE A 69 3.53 -3.84 -11.46
CA PHE A 69 3.35 -5.24 -11.04
C PHE A 69 4.68 -5.99 -10.89
N SER A 70 5.67 -5.64 -11.70
CA SER A 70 7.04 -6.16 -11.60
C SER A 70 7.70 -5.82 -10.26
N SER A 71 7.50 -4.61 -9.75
CA SER A 71 8.00 -4.17 -8.45
C SER A 71 7.35 -4.97 -7.31
N ILE A 72 6.04 -5.23 -7.40
CA ILE A 72 5.31 -6.05 -6.42
C ILE A 72 5.83 -7.49 -6.45
N LYS A 73 5.98 -8.08 -7.64
CA LYS A 73 6.52 -9.43 -7.81
C LYS A 73 7.94 -9.56 -7.25
N CYS A 74 8.80 -8.58 -7.51
CA CYS A 74 10.15 -8.52 -6.97
C CYS A 74 10.16 -8.40 -5.44
N ALA A 75 9.31 -7.54 -4.87
CA ALA A 75 9.19 -7.38 -3.43
C ALA A 75 8.73 -8.69 -2.75
N LEU A 76 7.68 -9.33 -3.27
CA LEU A 76 7.18 -10.60 -2.73
C LEU A 76 8.23 -11.72 -2.84
N SER A 77 8.97 -11.75 -3.95
CA SER A 77 10.09 -12.71 -4.12
C SER A 77 11.20 -12.47 -3.10
N ARG A 78 11.51 -11.19 -2.80
CA ARG A 78 12.50 -10.83 -1.77
C ARG A 78 12.06 -11.25 -0.37
N HIS A 79 10.76 -11.19 -0.06
CA HIS A 79 10.18 -11.72 1.17
C HIS A 79 10.01 -13.25 1.19
N LYS A 80 10.57 -13.96 0.19
CA LYS A 80 10.52 -15.43 0.07
C LYS A 80 9.11 -16.00 0.07
N VAL A 81 8.16 -15.27 -0.52
CA VAL A 81 6.79 -15.74 -0.72
C VAL A 81 6.80 -16.86 -1.76
N GLU A 82 5.95 -17.88 -1.59
CA GLU A 82 5.83 -18.98 -2.54
C GLU A 82 5.43 -18.49 -3.95
N PRO A 83 6.06 -18.97 -5.04
CA PRO A 83 5.77 -18.51 -6.40
C PRO A 83 4.29 -18.61 -6.80
N ALA A 84 3.59 -19.66 -6.39
CA ALA A 84 2.16 -19.84 -6.68
C ALA A 84 1.31 -18.73 -6.03
N LEU A 85 1.63 -18.34 -4.80
CA LEU A 85 0.95 -17.25 -4.10
C LEU A 85 1.26 -15.89 -4.73
N ILE A 86 2.50 -15.69 -5.20
CA ILE A 86 2.90 -14.48 -5.94
C ILE A 86 2.06 -14.34 -7.21
N ASP A 87 1.95 -15.41 -8.00
CA ASP A 87 1.18 -15.36 -9.25
C ASP A 87 -0.32 -15.15 -8.98
N TRP A 88 -0.88 -15.70 -7.89
CA TRP A 88 -2.24 -15.39 -7.45
C TRP A 88 -2.42 -13.92 -7.08
N ILE A 89 -1.48 -13.34 -6.33
CA ILE A 89 -1.52 -11.91 -5.95
C ILE A 89 -1.44 -11.04 -7.21
N VAL A 90 -0.49 -11.30 -8.10
CA VAL A 90 -0.32 -10.53 -9.34
C VAL A 90 -1.54 -10.65 -10.25
N ASN A 91 -2.11 -11.85 -10.39
CA ASN A 91 -3.32 -12.06 -11.18
C ASN A 91 -4.53 -11.33 -10.56
N MET A 92 -4.69 -11.37 -9.24
CA MET A 92 -5.74 -10.62 -8.54
C MET A 92 -5.61 -9.11 -8.76
N LEU A 93 -4.39 -8.58 -8.71
CA LEU A 93 -4.13 -7.15 -8.92
C LEU A 93 -4.36 -6.75 -10.39
N SER A 94 -4.03 -7.63 -11.33
CA SER A 94 -4.18 -7.38 -12.78
C SER A 94 -5.63 -7.47 -13.26
N THR A 95 -6.44 -8.32 -12.64
CA THR A 95 -7.85 -8.55 -13.02
C THR A 95 -8.82 -7.52 -12.43
N ARG A 96 -8.36 -6.60 -11.57
CA ARG A 96 -9.15 -5.46 -11.06
C ARG A 96 -9.45 -4.37 -12.11
N ILE A 97 -9.06 -4.56 -13.37
CA ILE A 97 -9.46 -3.69 -14.50
C ILE A 97 -10.94 -3.97 -14.82
N ILE A 98 -11.83 -3.05 -14.45
CA ILE A 98 -13.25 -3.13 -14.77
C ILE A 98 -13.44 -2.91 -16.27
N LYS A 99 -13.94 -3.91 -17.01
CA LYS A 99 -14.50 -3.70 -18.34
C LYS A 99 -15.86 -3.03 -18.19
N ILE A 100 -16.00 -1.77 -18.60
CA ILE A 100 -17.31 -1.16 -18.79
C ILE A 100 -17.95 -1.88 -19.99
N VAL A 101 -18.97 -2.69 -19.75
CA VAL A 101 -19.77 -3.30 -20.82
C VAL A 101 -20.69 -2.22 -21.37
N GLY A 102 -20.28 -1.59 -22.48
CA GLY A 102 -21.04 -0.53 -23.14
C GLY A 102 -20.33 0.12 -24.33
N GLU A 103 -19.00 0.10 -24.37
CA GLU A 103 -18.22 0.61 -25.50
C GLU A 103 -17.19 -0.41 -25.97
N SER A 104 -17.06 -0.57 -27.30
CA SER A 104 -16.23 -1.57 -27.97
C SER A 104 -14.71 -1.37 -27.80
N GLN A 105 -14.27 -0.52 -26.87
CA GLN A 105 -12.88 -0.23 -26.58
C GLN A 105 -12.63 -0.31 -25.06
N PRO A 106 -11.66 -1.12 -24.59
CA PRO A 106 -11.32 -1.19 -23.17
C PRO A 106 -10.63 0.12 -22.73
N ILE A 107 -11.37 1.00 -22.08
CA ILE A 107 -10.80 2.22 -21.49
C ILE A 107 -10.09 1.83 -20.19
N GLN A 108 -8.77 2.07 -20.10
CA GLN A 108 -8.05 1.98 -18.84
C GLN A 108 -8.39 3.20 -17.97
N ILE A 109 -9.35 3.03 -17.06
CA ILE A 109 -9.65 4.06 -16.08
C ILE A 109 -8.58 3.99 -14.99
N LYS A 110 -7.70 4.99 -14.91
CA LYS A 110 -6.86 5.23 -13.72
C LYS A 110 -7.77 5.71 -12.59
N LYS A 111 -8.48 4.78 -11.95
CA LYS A 111 -9.20 5.05 -10.70
C LYS A 111 -8.20 5.04 -9.56
N GLY A 112 -7.96 6.20 -8.98
CA GLY A 112 -7.35 6.28 -7.66
C GLY A 112 -8.18 5.52 -6.63
N TRP A 113 -7.50 4.94 -5.65
CA TRP A 113 -8.14 4.21 -4.56
C TRP A 113 -9.02 5.19 -3.76
N GLY A 114 -10.35 5.08 -3.91
CA GLY A 114 -11.32 5.78 -3.06
C GLY A 114 -12.12 6.94 -3.68
N SER A 115 -11.93 7.29 -4.96
CA SER A 115 -12.76 8.32 -5.58
C SER A 115 -14.12 7.76 -6.04
N LEU A 116 -15.22 8.27 -5.45
CA LEU A 116 -16.56 8.13 -6.01
C LEU A 116 -16.56 8.70 -7.44
N PRO A 117 -17.28 8.08 -8.40
CA PRO A 117 -17.39 8.64 -9.74
C PRO A 117 -18.07 10.01 -9.63
N SER A 118 -17.35 11.07 -10.02
CA SER A 118 -17.96 12.36 -10.30
C SER A 118 -19.00 12.17 -11.41
N PRO A 119 -20.21 12.77 -11.30
CA PRO A 119 -21.23 12.66 -12.33
C PRO A 119 -20.65 13.06 -13.68
N VAL A 120 -20.81 12.19 -14.66
CA VAL A 120 -20.44 12.47 -16.05
C VAL A 120 -21.34 13.61 -16.51
N GLU A 121 -20.79 14.80 -16.71
CA GLU A 121 -21.49 15.88 -17.40
C GLU A 121 -21.70 15.41 -18.85
N TYR A 122 -22.94 15.11 -19.20
CA TYR A 122 -23.35 14.93 -20.58
C TYR A 122 -23.29 16.30 -21.27
N GLY A 123 -22.18 16.57 -21.94
CA GLY A 123 -22.07 17.67 -22.89
C GLY A 123 -22.81 17.32 -24.18
N HIS A 124 -23.88 18.08 -24.43
CA HIS A 124 -24.62 18.36 -25.68
C HIS A 124 -24.64 17.34 -26.83
#